data_AF-A0A370L3F6-F1
#
_entry.id   AF-A0A370L3F6-F1
#
_cell.length_a   1.000
_cell.length_b   1.000
_cell.length_c   1.000
_cell.angle_alpha   90.00
_cell.angle_beta   90.00
_cell.angle_gamma   90.00
#
_symmetry.space_group_name_H-M   'P 1'
#
loop_
_entity.id
_entity.type
_entity.pdbx_description
1 polymer ?
#
loop_
_entity_poly.entity_id
_entity_poly.type
_entity_poly.pdbx_seq_one_letter_code
_entity_poly.pdbx_strand_id
1 'polypeptide(L)'
;MMQQAKEGTMPPKTKPLLWTPGDWNALFGFGTNILVNLLVLTGLLQFVLKMPSDIVFGRILPALGLMMFLSTGYYAWLAYQLAKKTGRDDVCALPSGISVPHMFVVTFVIMLPIASMTGDPVKGWEAGLVWVFFQSFILMAGGFIAPFIRKVTPRAALLGTLAGVSIAFISMRPALEIFLTPAIGLTCLAIILLSWFGGVRYPRGIPAGLVAIGFGMVIAWGSALLGLDVGGLSLAKLGAAFSTFGFSLPLPAVDHVFSGFSYLGIILVTAIPFGIYDLVEAMDNVESAEAAGDHYPTTRVLTADGVVSLIGCLMGNPFINAVYIGHPGWKAMGGRIGYSAATGLMVIALCWFGIIALLLALIPIVAISPILLYIGMLIGAQAFQTTPTSHAPAIVLALTPHLAAWAKTLIDGALGAAGTNAAAVGIDKMANMGVLYHGLELMGGGAILSGLVLGAIAVFVIERQFLNAAAFAAAGAVLTYFGLMHGEAIGIGKGLGVTPSISLAYAMVAALLYACSRSLVGAVEPKTMTTEPHGKLEPAE
;
A
#
# COMPACT_ATOMS: atom_id res chain seq x y z
N MET A 1 6.19 34.65 -59.84
CA MET A 1 4.95 33.95 -59.47
C MET A 1 5.20 33.16 -58.19
N MET A 2 4.77 33.71 -57.06
CA MET A 2 4.82 33.05 -55.75
C MET A 2 3.79 31.93 -55.71
N GLN A 3 4.24 30.71 -55.41
CA GLN A 3 3.38 29.54 -55.25
C GLN A 3 2.84 29.56 -53.81
N GLN A 4 1.55 29.88 -53.68
CA GLN A 4 0.83 29.85 -52.41
C GLN A 4 0.89 28.44 -51.80
N ALA A 5 1.45 28.36 -50.60
CA ALA A 5 1.30 27.20 -49.73
C ALA A 5 -0.18 27.06 -49.37
N LYS A 6 -0.78 25.93 -49.77
CA LYS A 6 -2.10 25.51 -49.30
C LYS A 6 -1.98 25.28 -47.78
N GLU A 7 -2.66 26.12 -47.01
CA GLU A 7 -2.95 25.85 -45.61
C GLU A 7 -3.64 24.48 -45.51
N GLY A 8 -2.94 23.53 -44.92
CA GLY A 8 -3.51 22.24 -44.56
C GLY A 8 -4.62 22.47 -43.56
N THR A 9 -5.86 22.16 -43.97
CA THR A 9 -7.01 22.08 -43.09
C THR A 9 -6.68 21.10 -41.95
N MET A 10 -6.63 21.61 -40.71
CA MET A 10 -6.58 20.74 -39.53
C MET A 10 -7.75 19.75 -39.61
N PRO A 11 -7.51 18.43 -39.44
CA PRO A 11 -8.59 17.46 -39.42
C PRO A 11 -9.62 17.87 -38.35
N PRO A 12 -10.92 17.66 -38.61
CA PRO A 12 -11.96 18.01 -37.65
C PRO A 12 -11.66 17.34 -36.30
N LYS A 13 -11.77 18.10 -35.19
CA LYS A 13 -11.60 17.58 -33.83
C LYS A 13 -12.64 16.49 -33.57
N THR A 14 -12.30 15.25 -33.90
CA THR A 14 -13.08 14.07 -33.58
C THR A 14 -13.21 13.98 -32.07
N LYS A 15 -14.44 13.81 -31.57
CA LYS A 15 -14.66 13.57 -30.14
C LYS A 15 -13.83 12.34 -29.73
N PRO A 16 -13.13 12.37 -28.59
CA PRO A 16 -12.37 11.21 -28.12
C PRO A 16 -13.28 9.97 -28.05
N LEU A 17 -12.78 8.84 -28.54
CA LEU A 17 -13.47 7.55 -28.41
C LEU A 17 -13.46 7.14 -26.94
N LEU A 18 -14.65 6.94 -26.37
CA LEU A 18 -14.79 6.51 -24.97
C LEU A 18 -14.51 5.01 -24.79
N TRP A 19 -14.63 4.23 -25.85
CA TRP A 19 -14.41 2.78 -25.80
C TRP A 19 -13.70 2.31 -27.07
N THR A 20 -12.74 1.42 -26.89
CA THR A 20 -11.96 0.75 -27.93
C THR A 20 -11.91 -0.75 -27.65
N PRO A 21 -11.61 -1.61 -28.66
CA PRO A 21 -11.49 -3.04 -28.42
C PRO A 21 -10.48 -3.41 -27.32
N GLY A 22 -9.40 -2.65 -27.17
CA GLY A 22 -8.41 -2.88 -26.12
C GLY A 22 -8.90 -2.56 -24.70
N ASP A 23 -9.97 -1.77 -24.55
CA ASP A 23 -10.61 -1.54 -23.24
C ASP A 23 -11.19 -2.83 -22.65
N TRP A 24 -11.52 -3.85 -23.46
CA TRP A 24 -11.91 -5.16 -22.94
C TRP A 24 -10.75 -5.87 -22.23
N ASN A 25 -9.58 -5.90 -22.86
CA ASN A 25 -8.39 -6.52 -22.27
C ASN A 25 -8.01 -5.80 -20.97
N ALA A 26 -8.03 -4.47 -21.01
CA ALA A 26 -7.75 -3.65 -19.84
C ALA A 26 -8.81 -3.83 -18.74
N LEU A 27 -10.11 -3.90 -19.07
CA LEU A 27 -11.18 -4.14 -18.10
C LEU A 27 -11.04 -5.51 -17.44
N PHE A 28 -10.78 -6.58 -18.19
CA PHE A 28 -10.62 -7.90 -17.61
C PHE A 28 -9.37 -7.99 -16.74
N GLY A 29 -8.24 -7.44 -17.18
CA GLY A 29 -7.03 -7.44 -16.38
C GLY A 29 -7.16 -6.57 -15.13
N PHE A 30 -7.54 -5.30 -15.31
CA PHE A 30 -7.64 -4.32 -14.22
C PHE A 30 -8.81 -4.62 -13.28
N GLY A 31 -9.97 -4.98 -13.83
CA GLY A 31 -11.14 -5.38 -13.05
C GLY A 31 -10.87 -6.64 -12.22
N THR A 32 -10.20 -7.65 -12.77
CA THR A 32 -9.80 -8.84 -11.99
C THR A 32 -8.82 -8.48 -10.88
N ASN A 33 -7.86 -7.58 -11.14
CA ASN A 33 -6.93 -7.10 -10.12
C ASN A 33 -7.68 -6.43 -8.95
N ILE A 34 -8.60 -5.51 -9.25
CA ILE A 34 -9.43 -4.87 -8.23
C ILE A 34 -10.30 -5.89 -7.48
N LEU A 35 -10.88 -6.87 -8.19
CA LEU A 35 -11.69 -7.92 -7.56
C LEU A 35 -10.88 -8.72 -6.55
N VAL A 36 -9.65 -9.14 -6.89
CA VAL A 36 -8.77 -9.85 -5.97
C VAL A 36 -8.46 -8.98 -4.75
N ASN A 37 -8.15 -7.69 -4.93
CA ASN A 37 -7.91 -6.77 -3.82
C ASN A 37 -9.14 -6.61 -2.91
N LEU A 38 -10.36 -6.56 -3.47
CA LEU A 38 -11.60 -6.54 -2.69
C LEU A 38 -11.77 -7.80 -1.85
N LEU A 39 -11.50 -8.98 -2.43
CA LEU A 39 -11.59 -10.25 -1.70
C LEU A 39 -10.57 -10.31 -0.56
N VAL A 40 -9.32 -9.91 -0.80
CA VAL A 40 -8.28 -9.81 0.22
C VAL A 40 -8.73 -8.89 1.35
N LEU A 41 -9.11 -7.66 1.02
CA LEU A 41 -9.51 -6.64 1.99
C LEU A 41 -10.71 -7.09 2.83
N THR A 42 -11.69 -7.71 2.19
CA THR A 42 -12.87 -8.23 2.90
C THR A 42 -12.48 -9.38 3.84
N GLY A 43 -11.56 -10.23 3.39
CA GLY A 43 -10.96 -11.27 4.23
C GLY A 43 -10.19 -10.71 5.43
N LEU A 44 -9.43 -9.62 5.24
CA LEU A 44 -8.77 -8.90 6.33
C LEU A 44 -9.78 -8.42 7.36
N LEU A 45 -10.86 -7.75 6.93
CA LEU A 45 -11.89 -7.27 7.86
C LEU A 45 -12.55 -8.41 8.65
N GLN A 46 -12.93 -9.51 8.00
CA GLN A 46 -13.66 -10.60 8.66
C GLN A 46 -12.78 -11.50 9.51
N PHE A 47 -11.61 -11.90 9.02
CA PHE A 47 -10.81 -12.96 9.63
C PHE A 47 -9.64 -12.43 10.46
N VAL A 48 -9.14 -11.23 10.16
CA VAL A 48 -8.12 -10.56 10.99
C VAL A 48 -8.79 -9.76 12.08
N LEU A 49 -9.62 -8.79 11.69
CA LEU A 49 -10.26 -7.85 12.59
C LEU A 49 -11.46 -8.45 13.31
N LYS A 50 -12.01 -9.57 12.81
CA LYS A 50 -13.26 -10.15 13.32
C LYS A 50 -14.41 -9.13 13.27
N MET A 51 -14.39 -8.28 12.24
CA MET A 51 -15.41 -7.27 12.03
C MET A 51 -16.78 -7.93 11.78
N PRO A 52 -17.86 -7.46 12.43
CA PRO A 52 -19.20 -7.95 12.17
C PRO A 52 -19.56 -7.86 10.68
N SER A 53 -20.19 -8.92 10.14
CA SER A 53 -20.47 -9.03 8.70
C SER A 53 -21.43 -7.95 8.21
N ASP A 54 -22.37 -7.52 9.04
CA ASP A 54 -23.28 -6.41 8.78
C ASP A 54 -22.54 -5.07 8.60
N ILE A 55 -21.46 -4.83 9.36
CA ILE A 55 -20.61 -3.65 9.18
C ILE A 55 -19.78 -3.80 7.90
N VAL A 56 -19.18 -4.97 7.65
CA VAL A 56 -18.35 -5.21 6.46
C VAL A 56 -19.15 -5.03 5.18
N PHE A 57 -20.25 -5.77 5.03
CA PHE A 57 -21.05 -5.80 3.80
C PHE A 57 -22.08 -4.66 3.71
N GLY A 58 -22.57 -4.15 4.85
CA GLY A 58 -23.60 -3.11 4.89
C GLY A 58 -23.05 -1.68 5.04
N ARG A 59 -21.81 -1.49 5.52
CA ARG A 59 -21.23 -0.15 5.75
C ARG A 59 -19.93 0.06 4.98
N ILE A 60 -18.93 -0.79 5.22
CA ILE A 60 -17.56 -0.58 4.71
C ILE A 60 -17.48 -0.80 3.20
N LEU A 61 -17.91 -1.97 2.69
CA LEU A 61 -17.83 -2.28 1.26
C LEU A 61 -18.69 -1.35 0.39
N PRO A 62 -19.91 -0.95 0.78
CA PRO A 62 -20.67 0.06 0.03
C PRO A 62 -19.96 1.41 -0.09
N ALA A 63 -19.33 1.87 0.99
CA ALA A 63 -18.53 3.10 1.02
C ALA A 63 -17.28 2.99 0.15
N LEU A 64 -16.61 1.84 0.20
CA LEU A 64 -15.47 1.53 -0.64
C LEU A 64 -15.89 1.48 -2.13
N GLY A 65 -17.01 0.84 -2.45
CA GLY A 65 -17.54 0.77 -3.81
C GLY A 65 -17.84 2.16 -4.40
N LEU A 66 -18.40 3.05 -3.57
CA LEU A 66 -18.59 4.46 -3.95
C LEU A 66 -17.25 5.17 -4.19
N MET A 67 -16.29 5.04 -3.27
CA MET A 67 -14.94 5.62 -3.43
C MET A 67 -14.30 5.17 -4.75
N MET A 68 -14.33 3.86 -5.03
CA MET A 68 -13.78 3.27 -6.24
C MET A 68 -14.45 3.81 -7.50
N PHE A 69 -15.78 3.88 -7.52
CA PHE A 69 -16.53 4.43 -8.65
C PHE A 69 -16.18 5.90 -8.93
N LEU A 70 -16.08 6.72 -7.88
CA LEU A 70 -15.68 8.12 -8.00
C LEU A 70 -14.24 8.25 -8.51
N SER A 71 -13.33 7.44 -7.99
CA SER A 71 -11.91 7.43 -8.38
C SER A 71 -11.74 7.10 -9.86
N THR A 72 -12.21 5.93 -10.28
CA THR A 72 -12.05 5.49 -11.68
C THR A 72 -12.84 6.37 -12.65
N GLY A 73 -14.01 6.87 -12.23
CA GLY A 73 -14.79 7.84 -13.00
C GLY A 73 -14.04 9.16 -13.21
N TYR A 74 -13.38 9.67 -12.17
CA TYR A 74 -12.55 10.87 -12.26
C TYR A 74 -11.36 10.67 -13.20
N TYR A 75 -10.65 9.55 -13.12
CA TYR A 75 -9.50 9.29 -14.00
C TYR A 75 -9.91 9.05 -15.46
N ALA A 76 -11.06 8.41 -15.71
CA ALA A 76 -11.64 8.36 -17.04
C ALA A 76 -11.96 9.78 -17.58
N TRP A 77 -12.53 10.65 -16.74
CA TRP A 77 -12.77 12.04 -17.10
C TRP A 77 -11.47 12.83 -17.37
N LEU A 78 -10.45 12.65 -16.52
CA LEU A 78 -9.13 13.28 -16.67
C LEU A 78 -8.48 12.87 -18.01
N ALA A 79 -8.56 11.59 -18.37
CA ALA A 79 -8.09 11.06 -19.64
C ALA A 79 -8.88 11.59 -20.83
N TYR A 80 -10.21 11.68 -20.71
CA TYR A 80 -11.05 12.30 -21.74
C TYR A 80 -10.68 13.77 -21.99
N GLN A 81 -10.41 14.54 -20.93
CA GLN A 81 -9.96 15.93 -21.07
C GLN A 81 -8.59 16.01 -21.74
N LEU A 82 -7.66 15.11 -21.39
CA LEU A 82 -6.34 15.05 -22.01
C LEU A 82 -6.43 14.70 -23.50
N ALA A 83 -7.24 13.70 -23.86
CA ALA A 83 -7.53 13.31 -25.25
C ALA A 83 -8.13 14.47 -26.03
N LYS A 84 -9.12 15.17 -25.45
CA LYS A 84 -9.75 16.34 -26.08
C LYS A 84 -8.78 17.51 -26.27
N LYS A 85 -7.87 17.73 -25.32
CA LYS A 85 -6.87 18.82 -25.38
C LYS A 85 -5.79 18.53 -26.42
N THR A 86 -5.34 17.29 -26.52
CA THR A 86 -4.23 16.87 -27.40
C THR A 86 -4.70 16.43 -28.78
N GLY A 87 -5.99 16.13 -28.98
CA GLY A 87 -6.52 15.56 -30.22
C GLY A 87 -6.11 14.10 -30.44
N ARG A 88 -5.52 13.45 -29.44
CA ARG A 88 -5.04 12.06 -29.49
C ARG A 88 -6.16 11.08 -29.14
N ASP A 89 -6.13 9.91 -29.78
CA ASP A 89 -7.03 8.78 -29.57
C ASP A 89 -6.38 7.63 -28.78
N ASP A 90 -5.08 7.75 -28.47
CA ASP A 90 -4.29 6.75 -27.76
C ASP A 90 -4.18 7.00 -26.23
N VAL A 91 -4.87 8.02 -25.70
CA VAL A 91 -4.78 8.39 -24.28
C VAL A 91 -5.42 7.30 -23.40
N CYS A 92 -4.66 6.83 -22.41
CA CYS A 92 -5.11 5.82 -21.44
C CYS A 92 -5.50 6.48 -20.12
N ALA A 93 -6.58 6.04 -19.46
CA ALA A 93 -6.88 6.48 -18.11
C ALA A 93 -5.82 6.00 -17.12
N LEU A 94 -5.59 6.78 -16.06
CA LEU A 94 -4.79 6.29 -14.94
C LEU A 94 -5.55 5.14 -14.25
N PRO A 95 -4.92 3.98 -14.02
CA PRO A 95 -5.50 2.93 -13.20
C PRO A 95 -5.51 3.40 -11.73
N SER A 96 -6.64 3.25 -11.04
CA SER A 96 -6.75 3.65 -9.64
C SER A 96 -7.56 2.67 -8.80
N GLY A 97 -7.15 2.48 -7.56
CA GLY A 97 -7.93 1.68 -6.64
C GLY A 97 -7.45 1.74 -5.21
N ILE A 98 -7.86 0.77 -4.40
CA ILE A 98 -7.42 0.70 -3.01
C ILE A 98 -5.91 0.49 -2.98
N SER A 99 -5.19 1.31 -2.21
CA SER A 99 -3.75 1.12 -2.08
C SER A 99 -3.45 -0.19 -1.35
N VAL A 100 -2.83 -1.13 -2.06
CA VAL A 100 -2.52 -2.48 -1.56
C VAL A 100 -1.59 -2.41 -0.35
N PRO A 101 -0.47 -1.67 -0.36
CA PRO A 101 0.37 -1.56 0.85
C PRO A 101 -0.40 -0.98 2.04
N HIS A 102 -1.18 0.09 1.81
CA HIS A 102 -1.92 0.74 2.88
C HIS A 102 -3.07 -0.11 3.43
N MET A 103 -3.73 -0.96 2.64
CA MET A 103 -4.80 -1.80 3.19
C MET A 103 -4.29 -2.75 4.28
N PHE A 104 -3.06 -3.27 4.13
CA PHE A 104 -2.42 -4.11 5.14
C PHE A 104 -1.96 -3.32 6.34
N VAL A 105 -1.37 -2.15 6.09
CA VAL A 105 -0.93 -1.24 7.15
C VAL A 105 -2.09 -0.83 8.02
N VAL A 106 -3.16 -0.30 7.41
CA VAL A 106 -4.32 0.15 8.17
C VAL A 106 -4.93 -1.03 8.93
N THR A 107 -4.98 -2.21 8.33
CA THR A 107 -5.46 -3.41 9.02
C THR A 107 -4.58 -3.79 10.21
N PHE A 108 -3.29 -4.04 10.01
CA PHE A 108 -2.42 -4.67 11.02
C PHE A 108 -1.75 -3.69 11.97
N VAL A 109 -1.47 -2.47 11.52
CA VAL A 109 -0.71 -1.47 12.29
C VAL A 109 -1.65 -0.48 12.97
N ILE A 110 -2.87 -0.27 12.45
CA ILE A 110 -3.80 0.74 12.96
C ILE A 110 -5.03 0.09 13.61
N MET A 111 -5.84 -0.61 12.81
CA MET A 111 -7.13 -1.11 13.27
C MET A 111 -6.97 -2.29 14.24
N LEU A 112 -6.12 -3.27 13.92
CA LEU A 112 -5.96 -4.48 14.72
C LEU A 112 -5.41 -4.21 16.14
N PRO A 113 -4.37 -3.38 16.36
CA PRO A 113 -3.88 -3.10 17.70
C PRO A 113 -4.94 -2.41 18.57
N ILE A 114 -5.69 -1.46 18.01
CA ILE A 114 -6.75 -0.75 18.74
C ILE A 114 -7.90 -1.68 19.03
N ALA A 115 -8.36 -2.48 18.05
CA ALA A 115 -9.41 -3.49 18.26
C ALA A 115 -9.01 -4.52 19.33
N SER A 116 -7.73 -4.93 19.36
CA SER A 116 -7.23 -5.89 20.34
C SER A 116 -7.13 -5.28 21.74
N MET A 117 -6.68 -4.02 21.83
CA MET A 117 -6.58 -3.29 23.09
C MET A 117 -7.94 -3.01 23.72
N THR A 118 -8.96 -2.70 22.91
CA THR A 118 -10.32 -2.41 23.38
C THR A 118 -11.19 -3.64 23.51
N GLY A 119 -10.83 -4.75 22.84
CA GLY A 119 -11.70 -5.91 22.67
C GLY A 119 -12.90 -5.66 21.74
N ASP A 120 -12.90 -4.54 21.00
CA ASP A 120 -14.01 -4.11 20.15
C ASP A 120 -13.51 -3.79 18.71
N PRO A 121 -13.89 -4.58 17.69
CA PRO A 121 -13.50 -4.33 16.31
C PRO A 121 -14.02 -3.00 15.76
N VAL A 122 -15.14 -2.48 16.27
CA VAL A 122 -15.69 -1.17 15.84
C VAL A 122 -14.75 -0.04 16.21
N LYS A 123 -14.07 -0.12 17.36
CA LYS A 123 -13.03 0.85 17.73
C LYS A 123 -11.81 0.79 16.80
N GLY A 124 -11.46 -0.40 16.33
CA GLY A 124 -10.49 -0.57 15.25
C GLY A 124 -10.94 0.13 13.96
N TRP A 125 -12.20 -0.05 13.56
CA TRP A 125 -12.77 0.62 12.38
C TRP A 125 -12.74 2.15 12.51
N GLU A 126 -13.20 2.70 13.63
CA GLU A 126 -13.16 4.14 13.92
C GLU A 126 -11.74 4.71 13.84
N ALA A 127 -10.74 3.98 14.35
CA ALA A 127 -9.35 4.38 14.22
C ALA A 127 -8.85 4.36 12.76
N GLY A 128 -9.24 3.36 11.98
CA GLY A 128 -8.96 3.30 10.54
C GLY A 128 -9.58 4.47 9.77
N LEU A 129 -10.81 4.87 10.10
CA LEU A 129 -11.47 6.03 9.53
C LEU A 129 -10.71 7.33 9.81
N VAL A 130 -10.30 7.55 11.06
CA VAL A 130 -9.51 8.75 11.39
C VAL A 130 -8.15 8.75 10.70
N TRP A 131 -7.51 7.59 10.62
CA TRP A 131 -6.27 7.46 9.87
C TRP A 131 -6.45 7.90 8.40
N VAL A 132 -7.50 7.42 7.71
CA VAL A 132 -7.80 7.84 6.33
C VAL A 132 -8.17 9.33 6.26
N PHE A 133 -8.92 9.84 7.22
CA PHE A 133 -9.29 11.25 7.29
C PHE A 133 -8.06 12.15 7.26
N PHE A 134 -7.09 11.93 8.15
CA PHE A 134 -5.85 12.72 8.18
C PHE A 134 -4.97 12.46 6.96
N GLN A 135 -4.84 11.20 6.55
CA GLN A 135 -4.05 10.86 5.37
C GLN A 135 -4.57 11.60 4.12
N SER A 136 -5.90 11.71 3.96
CA SER A 136 -6.52 12.41 2.83
C SER A 136 -6.08 13.88 2.75
N PHE A 137 -5.98 14.57 3.89
CA PHE A 137 -5.44 15.94 3.94
C PHE A 137 -3.94 16.00 3.64
N ILE A 138 -3.18 14.99 4.08
CA ILE A 138 -1.76 14.88 3.77
C ILE A 138 -1.54 14.68 2.26
N LEU A 139 -2.36 13.87 1.59
CA LEU A 139 -2.32 13.71 0.13
C LEU A 139 -2.59 15.04 -0.58
N MET A 140 -3.66 15.74 -0.19
CA MET A 140 -4.02 17.05 -0.76
C MET A 140 -2.91 18.09 -0.55
N ALA A 141 -2.32 18.15 0.63
CA ALA A 141 -1.20 19.05 0.94
C ALA A 141 0.11 18.61 0.26
N GLY A 142 0.30 17.31 0.11
CA GLY A 142 1.51 16.73 -0.44
C GLY A 142 1.71 17.03 -1.92
N GLY A 143 0.68 17.41 -2.68
CA GLY A 143 0.84 17.95 -4.03
C GLY A 143 1.84 19.12 -4.13
N PHE A 144 2.09 19.83 -3.02
CA PHE A 144 3.06 20.93 -2.96
C PHE A 144 4.43 20.52 -2.40
N ILE A 145 4.47 19.52 -1.51
CA ILE A 145 5.66 19.16 -0.73
C ILE A 145 6.38 17.93 -1.31
N ALA A 146 5.62 17.02 -1.95
CA ALA A 146 6.12 15.76 -2.45
C ALA A 146 7.29 15.88 -3.45
N PRO A 147 7.29 16.85 -4.40
CA PRO A 147 8.44 17.04 -5.29
C PRO A 147 9.75 17.36 -4.53
N PHE A 148 9.65 18.07 -3.41
CA PHE A 148 10.80 18.38 -2.56
C PHE A 148 11.29 17.14 -1.82
N ILE A 149 10.40 16.38 -1.17
CA ILE A 149 10.75 15.15 -0.44
C ILE A 149 11.45 14.15 -1.35
N ARG A 150 10.91 13.95 -2.56
CA ARG A 150 11.50 13.05 -3.56
C ARG A 150 12.90 13.49 -3.98
N LYS A 151 13.12 14.80 -4.14
CA LYS A 151 14.42 15.35 -4.55
C LYS A 151 15.51 15.17 -3.49
N VAL A 152 15.16 15.24 -2.21
CA VAL A 152 16.14 15.20 -1.11
C VAL A 152 16.37 13.79 -0.56
N THR A 153 15.44 12.85 -0.80
CA THR A 153 15.49 11.52 -0.20
C THR A 153 16.07 10.49 -1.18
N PRO A 154 17.10 9.72 -0.77
CA PRO A 154 17.64 8.67 -1.62
C PRO A 154 16.62 7.58 -1.94
N ARG A 155 16.58 7.15 -3.22
CA ARG A 155 15.66 6.11 -3.69
C ARG A 155 15.77 4.81 -2.90
N ALA A 156 16.99 4.38 -2.57
CA ALA A 156 17.22 3.18 -1.77
C ALA A 156 16.63 3.24 -0.35
N ALA A 157 16.54 4.43 0.24
CA ALA A 157 15.90 4.61 1.54
C ALA A 157 14.37 4.46 1.44
N LEU A 158 13.76 5.06 0.41
CA LEU A 158 12.32 4.96 0.13
C LEU A 158 11.92 3.51 -0.16
N LEU A 159 12.61 2.88 -1.11
CA LEU A 159 12.33 1.50 -1.51
C LEU A 159 12.67 0.48 -0.42
N GLY A 160 13.72 0.71 0.36
CA GLY A 160 14.09 -0.17 1.48
C GLY A 160 13.05 -0.13 2.60
N THR A 161 12.53 1.05 2.95
CA THR A 161 11.44 1.16 3.92
C THR A 161 10.17 0.44 3.41
N LEU A 162 9.87 0.58 2.11
CA LEU A 162 8.75 -0.10 1.45
C LEU A 162 8.93 -1.63 1.44
N ALA A 163 10.12 -2.12 1.12
CA ALA A 163 10.44 -3.54 1.23
C ALA A 163 10.27 -4.04 2.66
N GLY A 164 10.67 -3.25 3.66
CA GLY A 164 10.48 -3.54 5.08
C GLY A 164 9.01 -3.76 5.44
N VAL A 165 8.14 -2.78 5.13
CA VAL A 165 6.71 -2.89 5.45
C VAL A 165 6.05 -4.03 4.68
N SER A 166 6.46 -4.25 3.43
CA SER A 166 5.90 -5.28 2.56
C SER A 166 6.27 -6.69 3.00
N ILE A 167 7.53 -6.93 3.34
CA ILE A 167 7.95 -8.23 3.88
C ILE A 167 7.24 -8.46 5.22
N ALA A 168 7.37 -7.51 6.16
CA ALA A 168 6.92 -7.67 7.53
C ALA A 168 5.38 -7.80 7.67
N PHE A 169 4.61 -6.94 7.02
CA PHE A 169 3.16 -6.84 7.24
C PHE A 169 2.30 -7.33 6.08
N ILE A 170 2.80 -7.31 4.84
CA ILE A 170 2.06 -7.83 3.68
C ILE A 170 2.33 -9.33 3.50
N SER A 171 3.58 -9.77 3.63
CA SER A 171 3.99 -11.12 3.21
C SER A 171 3.95 -12.14 4.34
N MET A 172 4.43 -11.78 5.54
CA MET A 172 4.68 -12.79 6.56
C MET A 172 3.41 -13.49 7.03
N ARG A 173 2.29 -12.77 7.24
CA ARG A 173 1.05 -13.43 7.67
C ARG A 173 0.49 -14.37 6.58
N PRO A 174 0.32 -13.94 5.32
CA PRO A 174 -0.07 -14.85 4.24
C PRO A 174 0.89 -16.05 4.09
N ALA A 175 2.20 -15.84 4.26
CA ALA A 175 3.17 -16.93 4.26
C ALA A 175 2.86 -17.97 5.34
N LEU A 176 2.56 -17.54 6.58
CA LEU A 176 2.17 -18.44 7.66
C LEU A 176 0.84 -19.16 7.35
N GLU A 177 -0.16 -18.46 6.81
CA GLU A 177 -1.46 -19.04 6.44
C GLU A 177 -1.34 -20.11 5.34
N ILE A 178 -0.42 -19.92 4.39
CA ILE A 178 -0.08 -20.93 3.37
C ILE A 178 0.36 -22.24 4.01
N PHE A 179 1.20 -22.17 5.05
CA PHE A 179 1.67 -23.37 5.76
C PHE A 179 0.62 -23.97 6.72
N LEU A 180 -0.36 -23.19 7.17
CA LEU A 180 -1.48 -23.71 7.96
C LEU A 180 -2.47 -24.53 7.12
N THR A 181 -2.58 -24.27 5.81
CA THR A 181 -3.40 -25.07 4.88
C THR A 181 -2.61 -25.42 3.62
N PRO A 182 -1.57 -26.26 3.74
CA PRO A 182 -0.53 -26.41 2.71
C PRO A 182 -1.05 -26.98 1.39
N ALA A 183 -2.07 -27.87 1.44
CA ALA A 183 -2.66 -28.44 0.23
C ALA A 183 -3.20 -27.37 -0.72
N ILE A 184 -3.86 -26.32 -0.19
CA ILE A 184 -4.32 -25.18 -0.98
C ILE A 184 -3.16 -24.20 -1.17
N GLY A 185 -2.57 -23.74 -0.07
CA GLY A 185 -1.60 -22.64 -0.06
C GLY A 185 -0.37 -22.91 -0.93
N LEU A 186 0.31 -24.05 -0.74
CA LEU A 186 1.53 -24.37 -1.50
C LEU A 186 1.24 -24.66 -2.97
N THR A 187 0.09 -25.30 -3.26
CA THR A 187 -0.34 -25.54 -4.65
C THR A 187 -0.61 -24.22 -5.37
N CYS A 188 -1.38 -23.33 -4.76
CA CYS A 188 -1.65 -22.00 -5.30
C CYS A 188 -0.34 -21.18 -5.42
N LEU A 189 0.58 -21.28 -4.47
CA LEU A 189 1.89 -20.63 -4.55
C LEU A 189 2.72 -21.15 -5.71
N ALA A 190 2.78 -22.46 -5.93
CA ALA A 190 3.49 -23.05 -7.07
C ALA A 190 2.92 -22.54 -8.41
N ILE A 191 1.59 -22.48 -8.53
CA ILE A 191 0.91 -21.94 -9.72
C ILE A 191 1.30 -20.49 -9.98
N ILE A 192 1.33 -19.67 -8.93
CA ILE A 192 1.73 -18.27 -9.02
C ILE A 192 3.20 -18.13 -9.44
N LEU A 193 4.11 -18.84 -8.77
CA LEU A 193 5.55 -18.77 -9.05
C LEU A 193 5.89 -19.21 -10.48
N LEU A 194 5.27 -20.29 -10.97
CA LEU A 194 5.46 -20.79 -12.34
C LEU A 194 5.15 -19.70 -13.37
N SER A 195 4.08 -18.94 -13.16
CA SER A 195 3.67 -17.93 -14.14
C SER A 195 4.43 -16.62 -13.98
N TRP A 196 4.44 -16.06 -12.77
CA TRP A 196 4.90 -14.69 -12.55
C TRP A 196 6.43 -14.57 -12.43
N PHE A 197 7.14 -15.61 -11.98
CA PHE A 197 8.61 -15.65 -12.03
C PHE A 197 9.15 -16.65 -13.06
N GLY A 198 8.45 -17.76 -13.30
CA GLY A 198 8.86 -18.76 -14.30
C GLY A 198 8.44 -18.44 -15.74
N GLY A 199 7.67 -17.38 -15.97
CA GLY A 199 7.21 -16.98 -17.31
C GLY A 199 6.22 -17.94 -17.96
N VAL A 200 5.69 -18.93 -17.22
CA VAL A 200 4.72 -19.90 -17.75
C VAL A 200 3.40 -19.19 -18.04
N ARG A 201 2.96 -19.25 -19.30
CA ARG A 201 1.64 -18.77 -19.71
C ARG A 201 0.64 -19.90 -19.64
N TYR A 202 -0.40 -19.73 -18.83
CA TYR A 202 -1.48 -20.72 -18.73
C TYR A 202 -2.33 -20.76 -20.00
N PRO A 203 -2.98 -21.91 -20.31
CA PRO A 203 -3.77 -22.07 -21.53
C PRO A 203 -4.78 -20.93 -21.72
N ARG A 204 -4.89 -20.43 -22.96
CA ARG A 204 -5.77 -19.30 -23.33
C ARG A 204 -5.45 -17.96 -22.65
N GLY A 205 -4.26 -17.81 -22.05
CA GLY A 205 -3.84 -16.55 -21.43
C GLY A 205 -4.59 -16.21 -20.14
N ILE A 206 -5.13 -17.22 -19.44
CA ILE A 206 -5.84 -17.01 -18.19
C ILE A 206 -4.86 -16.46 -17.13
N PRO A 207 -5.19 -15.38 -16.41
CA PRO A 207 -4.36 -14.85 -15.33
C PRO A 207 -4.04 -15.91 -14.27
N ALA A 208 -2.76 -15.98 -13.86
CA ALA A 208 -2.29 -16.96 -12.88
C ALA A 208 -3.08 -16.93 -11.55
N GLY A 209 -3.49 -15.73 -11.11
CA GLY A 209 -4.34 -15.58 -9.92
C GLY A 209 -5.67 -16.32 -10.03
N LEU A 210 -6.33 -16.27 -11.19
CA LEU A 210 -7.58 -17.01 -11.42
C LEU A 210 -7.33 -18.52 -11.47
N VAL A 211 -6.21 -18.96 -12.06
CA VAL A 211 -5.83 -20.38 -12.06
C VAL A 211 -5.59 -20.86 -10.63
N ALA A 212 -4.84 -20.10 -9.82
CA ALA A 212 -4.57 -20.42 -8.43
C ALA A 212 -5.87 -20.52 -7.61
N ILE A 213 -6.77 -19.55 -7.75
CA ILE A 213 -8.10 -19.57 -7.12
C ILE A 213 -8.92 -20.78 -7.59
N GLY A 214 -8.91 -21.09 -8.89
CA GLY A 214 -9.59 -22.25 -9.46
C GLY A 214 -9.13 -23.57 -8.85
N PHE A 215 -7.83 -23.82 -8.80
CA PHE A 215 -7.26 -25.00 -8.16
C PHE A 215 -7.54 -25.03 -6.65
N GLY A 216 -7.43 -23.88 -5.98
CA GLY A 216 -7.76 -23.77 -4.56
C GLY A 216 -9.21 -24.14 -4.27
N MET A 217 -10.16 -23.69 -5.11
CA MET A 217 -11.57 -24.08 -5.03
C MET A 217 -11.77 -25.58 -5.27
N VAL A 218 -11.12 -26.16 -6.28
CA VAL A 218 -11.22 -27.61 -6.57
C VAL A 218 -10.77 -28.43 -5.36
N ILE A 219 -9.65 -28.05 -4.74
CA ILE A 219 -9.13 -28.74 -3.54
C ILE A 219 -10.10 -28.55 -2.36
N ALA A 220 -10.55 -27.31 -2.12
CA ALA A 220 -11.42 -27.01 -0.98
C ALA A 220 -12.77 -27.73 -1.10
N TRP A 221 -13.48 -27.55 -2.21
CA TRP A 221 -14.78 -28.20 -2.44
C TRP A 221 -14.65 -29.72 -2.59
N GLY A 222 -13.60 -30.20 -3.26
CA GLY A 222 -13.32 -31.64 -3.34
C GLY A 222 -13.11 -32.26 -1.96
N SER A 223 -12.39 -31.58 -1.07
CA SER A 223 -12.22 -32.03 0.31
C SER A 223 -13.51 -31.98 1.13
N ALA A 224 -14.35 -30.96 0.93
CA ALA A 224 -15.64 -30.84 1.60
C ALA A 224 -16.60 -31.97 1.19
N LEU A 225 -16.59 -32.36 -0.10
CA LEU A 225 -17.35 -33.51 -0.60
C LEU A 225 -16.88 -34.84 0.01
N LEU A 226 -15.60 -34.95 0.35
CA LEU A 226 -15.00 -36.12 1.00
C LEU A 226 -15.09 -36.07 2.54
N GLY A 227 -15.66 -35.01 3.12
CA GLY A 227 -15.79 -34.84 4.57
C GLY A 227 -14.49 -34.46 5.31
N LEU A 228 -13.49 -33.95 4.60
CA LEU A 228 -12.16 -33.61 5.14
C LEU A 228 -12.02 -32.12 5.55
N ASP A 229 -12.96 -31.25 5.17
CA ASP A 229 -13.05 -29.80 5.48
C ASP A 229 -11.73 -29.00 5.31
N VAL A 230 -11.01 -29.23 4.21
CA VAL A 230 -9.81 -28.45 3.88
C VAL A 230 -10.24 -27.10 3.29
N GLY A 231 -9.91 -25.99 3.98
CA GLY A 231 -10.24 -24.64 3.53
C GLY A 231 -11.56 -24.09 4.09
N GLY A 232 -12.28 -24.84 4.93
CA GLY A 232 -13.41 -24.34 5.71
C GLY A 232 -14.65 -23.95 4.90
N LEU A 233 -14.79 -24.45 3.68
CA LEU A 233 -15.94 -24.18 2.81
C LEU A 233 -17.04 -25.24 3.00
N SER A 234 -18.30 -24.81 2.97
CA SER A 234 -19.43 -25.74 3.03
C SER A 234 -20.65 -25.19 2.29
N LEU A 235 -21.52 -26.10 1.83
CA LEU A 235 -22.79 -25.73 1.21
C LEU A 235 -23.68 -24.91 2.16
N ALA A 236 -23.61 -25.17 3.47
CA ALA A 236 -24.34 -24.41 4.46
C ALA A 236 -23.87 -22.95 4.53
N LYS A 237 -22.55 -22.72 4.53
CA LYS A 237 -21.97 -21.36 4.49
C LYS A 237 -22.31 -20.63 3.19
N LEU A 238 -22.30 -21.35 2.06
CA LEU A 238 -22.71 -20.78 0.77
C LEU A 238 -24.20 -20.39 0.78
N GLY A 239 -25.08 -21.28 1.27
CA GLY A 239 -26.49 -20.99 1.44
C GLY A 239 -26.76 -19.81 2.37
N ALA A 240 -26.01 -19.69 3.46
CA ALA A 240 -26.07 -18.54 4.35
C ALA A 240 -25.59 -17.24 3.66
N ALA A 241 -24.59 -17.30 2.78
CA ALA A 241 -24.14 -16.11 2.06
C ALA A 241 -25.21 -15.55 1.10
N PHE A 242 -26.13 -16.39 0.58
CA PHE A 242 -27.27 -15.92 -0.21
C PHE A 242 -28.23 -15.03 0.59
N SER A 243 -28.33 -15.19 1.91
CA SER A 243 -29.15 -14.29 2.74
C SER A 243 -28.53 -12.90 2.90
N THR A 244 -27.23 -12.78 2.60
CA THR A 244 -26.49 -11.50 2.59
C THR A 244 -26.59 -10.80 1.23
N PHE A 245 -27.13 -11.47 0.20
CA PHE A 245 -27.44 -10.82 -1.07
C PHE A 245 -28.53 -9.78 -0.85
N GLY A 246 -28.24 -8.52 -1.16
CA GLY A 246 -29.13 -7.41 -0.89
C GLY A 246 -28.56 -6.11 -1.43
N PHE A 247 -29.33 -5.04 -1.34
CA PHE A 247 -28.91 -3.72 -1.79
C PHE A 247 -28.49 -2.88 -0.58
N SER A 248 -27.22 -2.52 -0.49
CA SER A 248 -26.64 -1.71 0.59
C SER A 248 -26.02 -0.43 0.01
N LEU A 249 -26.57 0.71 0.43
CA LEU A 249 -26.03 2.03 0.07
C LEU A 249 -25.03 2.51 1.13
N PRO A 250 -23.98 3.25 0.72
CA PRO A 250 -23.09 3.92 1.67
C PRO A 250 -23.89 4.94 2.48
N LEU A 251 -23.93 4.76 3.79
CA LEU A 251 -24.50 5.76 4.71
C LEU A 251 -23.35 6.58 5.32
N PRO A 252 -23.55 7.89 5.60
CA PRO A 252 -22.56 8.67 6.32
C PRO A 252 -22.14 7.98 7.64
N ALA A 253 -20.86 8.05 7.96
CA ALA A 253 -20.23 7.49 9.17
C ALA A 253 -19.42 8.58 9.91
N VAL A 254 -19.88 9.83 9.82
CA VAL A 254 -19.19 11.01 10.35
C VAL A 254 -19.00 10.92 11.86
N ASP A 255 -20.00 10.39 12.57
CA ASP A 255 -19.97 10.07 13.99
C ASP A 255 -18.86 9.07 14.35
N HIS A 256 -18.70 8.00 13.58
CA HIS A 256 -17.62 7.04 13.75
C HIS A 256 -16.25 7.63 13.44
N VAL A 257 -16.14 8.48 12.40
CA VAL A 257 -14.92 9.23 12.12
C VAL A 257 -14.54 10.08 13.33
N PHE A 258 -15.43 10.91 13.86
CA PHE A 258 -15.08 11.76 15.01
C PHE A 258 -14.87 10.96 16.31
N SER A 259 -15.50 9.81 16.48
CA SER A 259 -15.25 8.92 17.63
C SER A 259 -13.82 8.38 17.66
N GLY A 260 -13.24 8.10 16.48
CA GLY A 260 -11.86 7.65 16.36
C GLY A 260 -10.80 8.70 16.75
N PHE A 261 -11.17 9.99 16.88
CA PHE A 261 -10.22 11.04 17.30
C PHE A 261 -9.70 10.82 18.73
N SER A 262 -10.38 9.98 19.52
CA SER A 262 -9.89 9.50 20.80
C SER A 262 -8.52 8.80 20.70
N TYR A 263 -8.18 8.25 19.52
CA TYR A 263 -6.90 7.56 19.25
C TYR A 263 -5.89 8.42 18.47
N LEU A 264 -6.15 9.73 18.32
CA LEU A 264 -5.38 10.62 17.45
C LEU A 264 -3.87 10.58 17.72
N GLY A 265 -3.46 10.56 18.99
CA GLY A 265 -2.04 10.56 19.37
C GLY A 265 -1.27 9.34 18.86
N ILE A 266 -1.92 8.17 18.79
CA ILE A 266 -1.35 6.92 18.28
C ILE A 266 -1.42 6.90 16.74
N ILE A 267 -2.56 7.35 16.19
CA ILE A 267 -2.80 7.37 14.74
C ILE A 267 -1.83 8.30 14.01
N LEU A 268 -1.55 9.49 14.54
CA LEU A 268 -0.68 10.45 13.85
C LEU A 268 0.78 9.98 13.72
N VAL A 269 1.27 9.14 14.64
CA VAL A 269 2.61 8.54 14.55
C VAL A 269 2.77 7.73 13.26
N THR A 270 1.69 7.19 12.73
CA THR A 270 1.69 6.35 11.53
C THR A 270 1.12 7.08 10.31
N ALA A 271 0.01 7.82 10.45
CA ALA A 271 -0.66 8.50 9.35
C ALA A 271 0.25 9.46 8.56
N ILE A 272 1.15 10.17 9.26
CA ILE A 272 2.10 11.08 8.61
C ILE A 272 3.15 10.34 7.77
N PRO A 273 3.92 9.39 8.33
CA PRO A 273 4.85 8.57 7.55
C PRO A 273 4.22 7.91 6.33
N PHE A 274 3.05 7.29 6.52
CA PHE A 274 2.36 6.59 5.44
C PHE A 274 1.81 7.56 4.39
N GLY A 275 1.32 8.73 4.80
CA GLY A 275 0.93 9.78 3.85
C GLY A 275 2.11 10.24 2.99
N ILE A 276 3.31 10.39 3.55
CA ILE A 276 4.52 10.70 2.78
C ILE A 276 4.87 9.59 1.79
N TYR A 277 4.75 8.33 2.22
CA TYR A 277 4.96 7.18 1.35
C TYR A 277 3.97 7.16 0.18
N ASP A 278 2.68 7.33 0.44
CA ASP A 278 1.63 7.35 -0.59
C ASP A 278 1.84 8.47 -1.62
N LEU A 279 2.32 9.63 -1.15
CA LEU A 279 2.71 10.73 -2.02
C LEU A 279 3.82 10.35 -3.00
N VAL A 280 4.84 9.63 -2.53
CA VAL A 280 5.95 9.15 -3.38
C VAL A 280 5.44 8.11 -4.38
N GLU A 281 4.63 7.16 -3.93
CA GLU A 281 4.05 6.12 -4.79
C GLU A 281 3.19 6.74 -5.91
N ALA A 282 2.28 7.64 -5.56
CA ALA A 282 1.43 8.30 -6.55
C ALA A 282 2.22 9.16 -7.54
N MET A 283 3.31 9.82 -7.11
CA MET A 283 4.20 10.56 -8.02
C MET A 283 4.88 9.63 -9.04
N ASP A 284 5.46 8.52 -8.58
CA ASP A 284 6.14 7.56 -9.46
C ASP A 284 5.15 6.95 -10.48
N ASN A 285 3.89 6.74 -10.07
CA ASN A 285 2.85 6.24 -10.98
C ASN A 285 2.41 7.28 -12.01
N VAL A 286 2.32 8.56 -11.64
CA VAL A 286 2.05 9.66 -12.60
C VAL A 286 3.20 9.79 -13.60
N GLU A 287 4.45 9.69 -13.14
CA GLU A 287 5.61 9.73 -14.02
C GLU A 287 5.66 8.51 -14.95
N SER A 288 5.26 7.33 -14.47
CA SER A 288 5.12 6.13 -15.30
C SER A 288 4.13 6.36 -16.46
N ALA A 289 3.02 7.08 -16.21
CA ALA A 289 2.09 7.46 -17.26
C ALA A 289 2.69 8.49 -18.23
N GLU A 290 3.44 9.45 -17.72
CA GLU A 290 4.15 10.45 -18.54
C GLU A 290 5.18 9.80 -19.46
N ALA A 291 5.92 8.80 -18.97
CA ALA A 291 6.85 8.00 -19.76
C ALA A 291 6.17 7.21 -20.89
N ALA A 292 4.88 6.86 -20.73
CA ALA A 292 4.04 6.28 -21.78
C ALA A 292 3.35 7.32 -22.67
N GLY A 293 3.70 8.60 -22.53
CA GLY A 293 3.22 9.71 -23.33
C GLY A 293 1.96 10.40 -22.81
N ASP A 294 1.41 10.02 -21.64
CA ASP A 294 0.18 10.62 -21.10
C ASP A 294 0.50 11.51 -19.89
N HIS A 295 0.57 12.82 -20.13
CA HIS A 295 0.95 13.79 -19.10
C HIS A 295 -0.24 14.22 -18.24
N TYR A 296 -0.28 13.72 -16.99
CA TYR A 296 -1.27 14.10 -15.98
C TYR A 296 -0.68 15.03 -14.92
N PRO A 297 -1.35 16.15 -14.57
CA PRO A 297 -0.83 17.02 -13.51
C PRO A 297 -0.85 16.33 -12.15
N THR A 298 0.32 16.07 -11.58
CA THR A 298 0.49 15.39 -10.27
C THR A 298 -0.35 16.01 -9.17
N THR A 299 -0.45 17.34 -9.11
CA THR A 299 -1.27 18.05 -8.12
C THR A 299 -2.74 17.70 -8.20
N ARG A 300 -3.28 17.53 -9.41
CA ARG A 300 -4.68 17.12 -9.62
C ARG A 300 -4.91 15.67 -9.24
N VAL A 301 -3.96 14.80 -9.56
CA VAL A 301 -3.99 13.38 -9.21
C VAL A 301 -4.00 13.20 -7.69
N LEU A 302 -3.03 13.80 -6.99
CA LEU A 302 -2.92 13.71 -5.53
C LEU A 302 -4.11 14.35 -4.80
N THR A 303 -4.61 15.47 -5.31
CA THR A 303 -5.81 16.11 -4.75
C THR A 303 -7.05 15.24 -4.95
N ALA A 304 -7.19 14.60 -6.12
CA ALA A 304 -8.31 13.70 -6.39
C ALA A 304 -8.26 12.45 -5.51
N ASP A 305 -7.09 11.83 -5.34
CA ASP A 305 -6.91 10.68 -4.45
C ASP A 305 -7.29 11.02 -3.00
N GLY A 306 -6.84 12.18 -2.50
CA GLY A 306 -7.21 12.66 -1.16
C GLY A 306 -8.71 12.97 -1.02
N VAL A 307 -9.30 13.70 -1.97
CA VAL A 307 -10.74 14.05 -1.91
C VAL A 307 -11.63 12.81 -2.01
N VAL A 308 -11.35 11.92 -2.95
CA VAL A 308 -12.15 10.70 -3.14
C VAL A 308 -12.03 9.77 -1.94
N SER A 309 -10.83 9.64 -1.38
CA SER A 309 -10.60 8.91 -0.13
C SER A 309 -11.36 9.52 1.04
N LEU A 310 -11.37 10.84 1.17
CA LEU A 310 -12.10 11.53 2.22
C LEU A 310 -13.61 11.30 2.10
N ILE A 311 -14.16 11.33 0.88
CA ILE A 311 -15.57 10.99 0.64
C ILE A 311 -15.84 9.54 1.07
N GLY A 312 -15.01 8.58 0.65
CA GLY A 312 -15.13 7.19 1.08
C GLY A 312 -15.09 7.04 2.60
N CYS A 313 -14.13 7.70 3.25
CA CYS A 313 -13.96 7.72 4.70
C CYS A 313 -15.18 8.26 5.42
N LEU A 314 -15.72 9.41 5.00
CA LEU A 314 -16.92 9.99 5.60
C LEU A 314 -18.16 9.10 5.41
N MET A 315 -18.13 8.17 4.46
CA MET A 315 -19.16 7.14 4.25
C MET A 315 -18.87 5.80 4.95
N GLY A 316 -17.71 5.66 5.61
CA GLY A 316 -17.36 4.48 6.40
C GLY A 316 -16.26 3.57 5.82
N ASN A 317 -15.55 3.99 4.78
CA ASN A 317 -14.41 3.23 4.24
C ASN A 317 -13.10 3.58 4.96
N PRO A 318 -12.44 2.64 5.67
CA PRO A 318 -11.18 2.89 6.37
C PRO A 318 -9.94 2.64 5.49
N PHE A 319 -10.07 2.66 4.16
CA PHE A 319 -8.96 2.40 3.24
C PHE A 319 -8.73 3.53 2.25
N ILE A 320 -7.47 3.84 1.95
CA ILE A 320 -7.09 4.92 1.05
C ILE A 320 -7.12 4.49 -0.41
N ASN A 321 -7.54 5.42 -1.28
CA ASN A 321 -7.41 5.27 -2.73
C ASN A 321 -6.04 5.77 -3.20
N ALA A 322 -5.44 5.06 -4.15
CA ALA A 322 -4.21 5.44 -4.83
C ALA A 322 -4.27 5.14 -6.33
N VAL A 323 -3.53 5.93 -7.11
CA VAL A 323 -3.17 5.56 -8.49
C VAL A 323 -2.23 4.36 -8.48
N TYR A 324 -2.45 3.40 -9.38
CA TYR A 324 -1.64 2.19 -9.48
C TYR A 324 -0.49 2.34 -10.47
N ILE A 325 0.56 1.55 -10.24
CA ILE A 325 1.61 1.30 -11.23
C ILE A 325 1.06 0.49 -12.41
N GLY A 326 1.68 0.64 -13.58
CA GLY A 326 1.40 -0.20 -14.75
C GLY A 326 0.62 0.50 -15.87
N HIS A 327 0.44 1.83 -15.80
CA HIS A 327 -0.10 2.63 -16.91
C HIS A 327 0.49 2.27 -18.29
N PRO A 328 1.83 2.12 -18.46
CA PRO A 328 2.41 1.69 -19.73
C PRO A 328 1.88 0.33 -20.21
N GLY A 329 1.70 -0.62 -19.30
CA GLY A 329 1.18 -1.96 -19.61
C GLY A 329 -0.29 -1.92 -20.04
N TRP A 330 -1.14 -1.21 -19.30
CA TRP A 330 -2.56 -1.05 -19.67
C TRP A 330 -2.71 -0.38 -21.04
N LYS A 331 -1.91 0.66 -21.29
CA LYS A 331 -1.91 1.37 -22.57
C LYS A 331 -1.42 0.48 -23.72
N ALA A 332 -0.37 -0.30 -23.50
CA ALA A 332 0.18 -1.25 -24.48
C ALA A 332 -0.82 -2.38 -24.83
N MET A 333 -1.65 -2.81 -23.87
CA MET A 333 -2.75 -3.76 -24.11
C MET A 333 -3.95 -3.15 -24.87
N GLY A 334 -3.88 -1.85 -25.19
CA GLY A 334 -4.92 -1.12 -25.89
C GLY A 334 -5.98 -0.49 -24.97
N GLY A 335 -5.77 -0.47 -23.65
CA GLY A 335 -6.64 0.24 -22.72
C GLY A 335 -6.64 1.75 -23.01
N ARG A 336 -7.83 2.37 -22.98
CA ARG A 336 -8.04 3.80 -23.20
C ARG A 336 -8.82 4.41 -22.05
N ILE A 337 -9.96 5.04 -22.31
CA ILE A 337 -10.73 5.77 -21.30
C ILE A 337 -11.76 4.85 -20.63
N GLY A 338 -12.39 3.98 -21.41
CA GLY A 338 -13.59 3.26 -21.02
C GLY A 338 -13.36 2.21 -19.95
N TYR A 339 -12.23 1.51 -20.00
CA TYR A 339 -11.95 0.41 -19.07
C TYR A 339 -11.96 0.87 -17.60
N SER A 340 -11.49 2.08 -17.32
CA SER A 340 -11.44 2.63 -15.96
C SER A 340 -12.86 2.87 -15.44
N ALA A 341 -13.70 3.60 -16.19
CA ALA A 341 -15.09 3.84 -15.81
C ALA A 341 -15.91 2.55 -15.66
N ALA A 342 -15.72 1.59 -16.57
CA ALA A 342 -16.39 0.28 -16.50
C ALA A 342 -15.95 -0.53 -15.28
N THR A 343 -14.69 -0.42 -14.86
CA THR A 343 -14.19 -1.05 -13.64
C THR A 343 -14.88 -0.48 -12.41
N GLY A 344 -15.05 0.85 -12.34
CA GLY A 344 -15.81 1.50 -11.26
C GLY A 344 -17.26 1.02 -11.17
N LEU A 345 -17.94 0.91 -12.33
CA LEU A 345 -19.30 0.40 -12.41
C LEU A 345 -19.41 -1.06 -11.96
N MET A 346 -18.43 -1.88 -12.33
CA MET A 346 -18.36 -3.27 -11.87
C MET A 346 -18.20 -3.31 -10.35
N VAL A 347 -17.26 -2.55 -9.79
CA VAL A 347 -16.95 -2.56 -8.35
C VAL A 347 -18.13 -2.07 -7.50
N ILE A 348 -18.76 -0.96 -7.89
CA ILE A 348 -19.91 -0.44 -7.14
C ILE A 348 -21.08 -1.41 -7.17
N ALA A 349 -21.31 -2.10 -8.30
CA ALA A 349 -22.32 -3.16 -8.36
C ALA A 349 -21.95 -4.34 -7.45
N LEU A 350 -20.70 -4.81 -7.48
CA LEU A 350 -20.24 -5.91 -6.62
C LEU A 350 -20.41 -5.59 -5.13
N CYS A 351 -20.10 -4.35 -4.73
CA CYS A 351 -20.22 -3.90 -3.35
C CYS A 351 -21.67 -3.64 -2.92
N TRP A 352 -22.46 -2.94 -3.74
CA TRP A 352 -23.83 -2.55 -3.37
C TRP A 352 -24.80 -3.73 -3.38
N PHE A 353 -24.60 -4.71 -4.25
CA PHE A 353 -25.44 -5.91 -4.31
C PHE A 353 -24.96 -7.06 -3.40
N GLY A 354 -23.92 -6.85 -2.58
CA GLY A 354 -23.40 -7.88 -1.67
C GLY A 354 -22.75 -9.08 -2.37
N ILE A 355 -22.37 -8.95 -3.65
CA ILE A 355 -21.81 -10.07 -4.45
C ILE A 355 -20.48 -10.55 -3.87
N ILE A 356 -19.71 -9.66 -3.25
CA ILE A 356 -18.44 -10.02 -2.59
C ILE A 356 -18.65 -11.07 -1.47
N ALA A 357 -19.77 -11.03 -0.76
CA ALA A 357 -20.08 -12.03 0.28
C ALA A 357 -20.20 -13.44 -0.30
N LEU A 358 -20.91 -13.55 -1.43
CA LEU A 358 -21.05 -14.81 -2.16
C LEU A 358 -19.71 -15.33 -2.68
N LEU A 359 -18.87 -14.43 -3.21
CA LEU A 359 -17.55 -14.81 -3.71
C LEU A 359 -16.62 -15.32 -2.59
N LEU A 360 -16.65 -14.71 -1.40
CA LEU A 360 -15.89 -15.20 -0.24
C LEU A 360 -16.41 -16.53 0.32
N ALA A 361 -17.71 -16.80 0.22
CA ALA A 361 -18.27 -18.09 0.60
C ALA A 361 -17.94 -19.19 -0.43
N LEU A 362 -17.55 -18.80 -1.65
CA LEU A 362 -17.19 -19.71 -2.73
C LEU A 362 -15.68 -19.98 -2.82
N ILE A 363 -14.86 -18.96 -2.56
CA ILE A 363 -13.41 -18.98 -2.76
C ILE A 363 -12.70 -19.15 -1.39
N PRO A 364 -11.85 -20.18 -1.22
CA PRO A 364 -11.10 -20.32 0.02
C PRO A 364 -10.05 -19.22 0.11
N ILE A 365 -10.05 -18.47 1.22
CA ILE A 365 -9.15 -17.32 1.39
C ILE A 365 -7.67 -17.68 1.25
N VAL A 366 -7.29 -18.90 1.67
CA VAL A 366 -5.91 -19.41 1.58
C VAL A 366 -5.42 -19.53 0.13
N ALA A 367 -6.32 -19.63 -0.86
CA ALA A 367 -5.93 -19.61 -2.27
C ALA A 367 -5.46 -18.23 -2.75
N ILE A 368 -5.78 -17.17 -2.00
CA ILE A 368 -5.42 -15.79 -2.30
C ILE A 368 -4.10 -15.41 -1.61
N SER A 369 -3.80 -15.99 -0.44
CA SER A 369 -2.58 -15.72 0.35
C SER A 369 -1.27 -15.74 -0.47
N PRO A 370 -1.05 -16.67 -1.42
CA PRO A 370 0.16 -16.66 -2.25
C PRO A 370 0.36 -15.42 -3.12
N ILE A 371 -0.72 -14.77 -3.53
CA ILE A 371 -0.65 -13.52 -4.31
C ILE A 371 -0.01 -12.42 -3.47
N LEU A 372 -0.33 -12.38 -2.18
CA LEU A 372 0.19 -11.39 -1.24
C LEU A 372 1.67 -11.61 -0.93
N LEU A 373 2.05 -12.88 -0.71
CA LEU A 373 3.46 -13.26 -0.55
C LEU A 373 4.25 -12.89 -1.82
N TYR A 374 3.70 -13.13 -3.01
CA TYR A 374 4.34 -12.73 -4.25
C TYR A 374 4.54 -11.21 -4.35
N ILE A 375 3.53 -10.42 -4.03
CA ILE A 375 3.63 -8.95 -4.08
C ILE A 375 4.78 -8.47 -3.20
N GLY A 376 4.93 -9.01 -1.99
CA GLY A 376 6.03 -8.59 -1.14
C GLY A 376 7.40 -9.15 -1.51
N MET A 377 7.47 -10.33 -2.14
CA MET A 377 8.70 -10.79 -2.80
C MET A 377 9.12 -9.85 -3.94
N LEU A 378 8.17 -9.42 -4.78
CA LEU A 378 8.43 -8.51 -5.90
C LEU A 378 8.92 -7.15 -5.41
N ILE A 379 8.21 -6.54 -4.46
CA ILE A 379 8.59 -5.25 -3.86
C ILE A 379 9.97 -5.35 -3.19
N GLY A 380 10.20 -6.44 -2.43
CA GLY A 380 11.48 -6.71 -1.79
C GLY A 380 12.62 -6.80 -2.81
N ALA A 381 12.44 -7.55 -3.90
CA ALA A 381 13.42 -7.68 -4.96
C ALA A 381 13.68 -6.35 -5.70
N GLN A 382 12.62 -5.60 -6.02
CA GLN A 382 12.72 -4.31 -6.71
C GLN A 382 13.53 -3.28 -5.93
N ALA A 383 13.49 -3.30 -4.60
CA ALA A 383 14.29 -2.39 -3.79
C ALA A 383 15.79 -2.53 -4.10
N PHE A 384 16.28 -3.75 -4.33
CA PHE A 384 17.68 -4.02 -4.69
C PHE A 384 17.96 -3.89 -6.18
N GLN A 385 17.00 -4.24 -7.03
CA GLN A 385 17.20 -4.28 -8.49
C GLN A 385 17.10 -2.89 -9.15
N THR A 386 16.35 -1.97 -8.55
CA THR A 386 16.11 -0.63 -9.11
C THR A 386 16.94 0.47 -8.44
N THR A 387 17.95 0.08 -7.67
CA THR A 387 18.88 0.97 -6.97
C THR A 387 20.32 0.55 -7.23
N PRO A 388 21.30 1.46 -7.06
CA PRO A 388 22.71 1.08 -7.15
C PRO A 388 23.05 -0.08 -6.21
N THR A 389 23.78 -1.08 -6.70
CA THR A 389 24.15 -2.28 -5.93
C THR A 389 24.95 -1.93 -4.66
N SER A 390 25.70 -0.83 -4.68
CA SER A 390 26.40 -0.29 -3.50
C SER A 390 25.46 0.12 -2.36
N HIS A 391 24.18 0.40 -2.63
CA HIS A 391 23.19 0.81 -1.62
C HIS A 391 22.51 -0.37 -0.94
N ALA A 392 22.80 -1.62 -1.33
CA ALA A 392 22.21 -2.80 -0.72
C ALA A 392 22.28 -2.83 0.83
N PRO A 393 23.38 -2.44 1.50
CA PRO A 393 23.41 -2.36 2.96
C PRO A 393 22.43 -1.34 3.55
N ALA A 394 22.22 -0.21 2.86
CA ALA A 394 21.29 0.83 3.29
C ALA A 394 19.83 0.37 3.16
N ILE A 395 19.52 -0.42 2.12
CA ILE A 395 18.21 -1.08 1.97
C ILE A 395 17.98 -2.00 3.14
N VAL A 396 18.90 -2.94 3.41
CA VAL A 396 18.78 -3.89 4.52
C VAL A 396 18.60 -3.16 5.85
N LEU A 397 19.34 -2.07 6.09
CA LEU A 397 19.18 -1.24 7.29
C LEU A 397 17.76 -0.64 7.39
N ALA A 398 17.20 -0.13 6.29
CA ALA A 398 15.86 0.44 6.26
C ALA A 398 14.74 -0.59 6.55
N LEU A 399 14.99 -1.89 6.33
CA LEU A 399 14.05 -2.97 6.69
C LEU A 399 13.95 -3.15 8.20
N THR A 400 15.04 -2.92 8.94
CA THR A 400 15.16 -3.36 10.34
C THR A 400 14.09 -2.81 11.30
N PRO A 401 13.64 -1.53 11.20
CA PRO A 401 12.55 -1.03 12.05
C PRO A 401 11.22 -1.76 11.83
N HIS A 402 10.94 -2.18 10.60
CA HIS A 402 9.71 -2.91 10.26
C HIS A 402 9.71 -4.32 10.84
N LEU A 403 10.87 -4.99 10.80
CA LEU A 403 11.04 -6.30 11.42
C LEU A 403 10.87 -6.22 12.95
N ALA A 404 11.40 -5.14 13.57
CA ALA A 404 11.22 -4.90 15.00
C ALA A 404 9.75 -4.69 15.37
N ALA A 405 9.04 -3.85 14.60
CA ALA A 405 7.61 -3.60 14.78
C ALA A 405 6.78 -4.89 14.64
N TRP A 406 7.05 -5.69 13.60
CA TRP A 406 6.36 -6.96 13.37
C TRP A 406 6.60 -7.98 14.48
N ALA A 407 7.85 -8.14 14.93
CA ALA A 407 8.19 -9.02 16.04
C ALA A 407 7.46 -8.61 17.33
N LYS A 408 7.42 -7.30 17.64
CA LYS A 408 6.65 -6.78 18.78
C LYS A 408 5.17 -7.14 18.66
N THR A 409 4.55 -6.97 17.49
CA THR A 409 3.14 -7.33 17.26
C THR A 409 2.85 -8.81 17.57
N LEU A 410 3.75 -9.73 17.20
CA LEU A 410 3.59 -11.16 17.50
C LEU A 410 3.69 -11.44 19.00
N ILE A 411 4.64 -10.80 19.69
CA ILE A 411 4.81 -10.92 21.15
C ILE A 411 3.56 -10.39 21.87
N ASP A 412 3.11 -9.18 21.51
CA ASP A 412 1.92 -8.56 22.10
C ASP A 412 0.68 -9.40 21.87
N GLY A 413 0.50 -9.94 20.67
CA GLY A 413 -0.60 -10.85 20.35
C GLY A 413 -0.57 -12.13 21.19
N ALA A 414 0.60 -12.74 21.36
CA ALA A 414 0.76 -13.96 22.17
C ALA A 414 0.49 -13.70 23.66
N LEU A 415 1.01 -12.59 24.20
CA LEU A 415 0.79 -12.19 25.60
C LEU A 415 -0.68 -11.81 25.84
N GLY A 416 -1.28 -11.06 24.92
CA GLY A 416 -2.70 -10.71 24.98
C GLY A 416 -3.61 -11.93 24.95
N ALA A 417 -3.31 -12.94 24.12
CA ALA A 417 -4.02 -14.21 24.10
C ALA A 417 -3.88 -14.99 25.43
N ALA A 418 -2.76 -14.81 26.14
CA ALA A 418 -2.56 -15.35 27.48
C ALA A 418 -3.17 -14.48 28.61
N GLY A 419 -3.87 -13.39 28.27
CA GLY A 419 -4.49 -12.48 29.24
C GLY A 419 -3.49 -11.63 30.03
N THR A 420 -2.27 -11.45 29.50
CA THR A 420 -1.18 -10.68 30.13
C THR A 420 -0.61 -9.66 29.16
N ASN A 421 0.46 -8.98 29.57
CA ASN A 421 1.22 -8.06 28.72
C ASN A 421 2.70 -8.03 29.12
N ALA A 422 3.52 -7.40 28.29
CA ALA A 422 4.96 -7.27 28.48
C ALA A 422 5.34 -6.75 29.88
N ALA A 423 4.62 -5.74 30.39
CA ALA A 423 4.87 -5.13 31.69
C ALA A 423 4.57 -6.12 32.84
N ALA A 424 3.46 -6.85 32.74
CA ALA A 424 3.06 -7.85 33.74
C ALA A 424 3.99 -9.07 33.78
N VAL A 425 4.54 -9.49 32.63
CA VAL A 425 5.57 -10.54 32.59
C VAL A 425 6.88 -10.05 33.22
N GLY A 426 7.23 -8.78 32.98
CA GLY A 426 8.45 -8.14 33.43
C GLY A 426 9.51 -8.09 32.32
N ILE A 427 9.88 -6.87 31.91
CA ILE A 427 10.81 -6.62 30.79
C ILE A 427 12.17 -7.29 31.02
N ASP A 428 12.72 -7.22 32.23
CA ASP A 428 14.01 -7.84 32.56
C ASP A 428 13.97 -9.36 32.46
N LYS A 429 12.84 -9.99 32.81
CA LYS A 429 12.68 -11.44 32.68
C LYS A 429 12.65 -11.85 31.22
N MET A 430 11.97 -11.08 30.38
CA MET A 430 11.98 -11.30 28.92
C MET A 430 13.39 -11.13 28.35
N ALA A 431 14.12 -10.10 28.79
CA ALA A 431 15.50 -9.87 28.36
C ALA A 431 16.43 -11.03 28.76
N ASN A 432 16.29 -11.58 29.97
CA ASN A 432 17.05 -12.77 30.41
C ASN A 432 16.76 -14.02 29.57
N MET A 433 15.62 -14.05 28.86
CA MET A 433 15.25 -15.12 27.93
C MET A 433 15.57 -14.77 26.46
N GLY A 434 16.29 -13.67 26.21
CA GLY A 434 16.69 -13.23 24.87
C GLY A 434 15.65 -12.36 24.14
N VAL A 435 14.53 -12.03 24.78
CA VAL A 435 13.49 -11.16 24.21
C VAL A 435 13.74 -9.72 24.66
N LEU A 436 14.46 -8.96 23.84
CA LEU A 436 14.74 -7.53 24.05
C LEU A 436 13.52 -6.66 23.72
N TYR A 437 12.42 -6.86 24.44
CA TYR A 437 11.12 -6.25 24.14
C TYR A 437 11.18 -4.72 24.02
N HIS A 438 11.81 -4.04 24.98
CA HIS A 438 11.93 -2.57 24.93
C HIS A 438 12.79 -2.10 23.74
N GLY A 439 13.78 -2.88 23.32
CA GLY A 439 14.54 -2.60 22.10
C GLY A 439 13.67 -2.69 20.85
N LEU A 440 12.78 -3.69 20.76
CA LEU A 440 11.82 -3.82 19.67
C LEU A 440 10.82 -2.67 19.64
N GLU A 441 10.33 -2.24 20.81
CA GLU A 441 9.45 -1.08 20.99
C GLU A 441 10.09 0.20 20.46
N LEU A 442 11.29 0.54 20.95
CA LEU A 442 12.02 1.73 20.53
C LEU A 442 12.37 1.69 19.04
N MET A 443 12.85 0.55 18.53
CA MET A 443 13.27 0.41 17.14
C MET A 443 12.07 0.42 16.17
N GLY A 444 10.97 -0.24 16.54
CA GLY A 444 9.75 -0.33 15.73
C GLY A 444 8.87 0.92 15.78
N GLY A 445 9.04 1.78 16.78
CA GLY A 445 8.35 3.07 16.87
C GLY A 445 8.61 3.93 15.64
N GLY A 446 7.55 4.30 14.91
CA GLY A 446 7.66 5.07 13.67
C GLY A 446 8.44 4.35 12.56
N ALA A 447 8.35 3.02 12.44
CA ALA A 447 9.17 2.17 11.57
C ALA A 447 9.44 2.71 10.16
N ILE A 448 8.47 3.38 9.53
CA ILE A 448 8.66 4.00 8.21
C ILE A 448 9.66 5.15 8.24
N LEU A 449 9.45 6.14 9.11
CA LEU A 449 10.36 7.28 9.21
C LEU A 449 11.71 6.82 9.74
N SER A 450 11.71 5.90 10.71
CA SER A 450 12.93 5.30 11.24
C SER A 450 13.72 4.59 10.13
N GLY A 451 13.05 3.76 9.31
CA GLY A 451 13.68 3.05 8.20
C GLY A 451 14.17 4.00 7.10
N LEU A 452 13.38 5.02 6.77
CA LEU A 452 13.72 6.03 5.77
C LEU A 452 14.92 6.87 6.20
N VAL A 453 14.94 7.36 7.45
CA VAL A 453 16.03 8.19 7.97
C VAL A 453 17.31 7.37 8.09
N LEU A 454 17.24 6.15 8.66
CA LEU A 454 18.41 5.27 8.75
C LEU A 454 18.94 4.87 7.37
N GLY A 455 18.04 4.52 6.45
CA GLY A 455 18.40 4.22 5.06
C GLY A 455 19.05 5.42 4.36
N ALA A 456 18.51 6.62 4.52
CA ALA A 456 19.05 7.83 3.91
C ALA A 456 20.43 8.18 4.46
N ILE A 457 20.62 8.11 5.78
CA ILE A 457 21.93 8.30 6.42
C ILE A 457 22.94 7.30 5.84
N ALA A 458 22.59 6.02 5.77
CA ALA A 458 23.47 4.99 5.22
C ALA A 458 23.82 5.24 3.75
N VAL A 459 22.86 5.58 2.90
CA VAL A 459 23.13 5.93 1.50
C VAL A 459 24.09 7.11 1.40
N PHE A 460 23.83 8.21 2.10
CA PHE A 460 24.70 9.38 2.03
C PHE A 460 26.10 9.13 2.62
N VAL A 461 26.23 8.24 3.60
CA VAL A 461 27.54 7.79 4.10
C VAL A 461 28.27 6.96 3.06
N ILE A 462 27.58 6.02 2.38
CA ILE A 462 28.14 5.22 1.28
C ILE A 462 28.63 6.13 0.14
N GLU A 463 27.86 7.16 -0.19
CA GLU A 463 28.20 8.17 -1.20
C GLU A 463 29.17 9.25 -0.71
N ARG A 464 29.59 9.19 0.57
CA ARG A 464 30.49 10.16 1.23
C ARG A 464 29.94 11.60 1.24
N GLN A 465 28.63 11.76 1.12
CA GLN A 465 27.91 13.03 1.22
C GLN A 465 27.52 13.32 2.68
N PHE A 466 28.53 13.45 3.54
CA PHE A 466 28.34 13.52 4.99
C PHE A 466 27.47 14.70 5.46
N LEU A 467 27.41 15.80 4.71
CA LEU A 467 26.53 16.93 5.04
C LEU A 467 25.05 16.55 4.90
N ASN A 468 24.69 15.82 3.84
CA ASN A 468 23.33 15.33 3.64
C ASN A 468 22.98 14.27 4.70
N ALA A 469 23.93 13.37 5.01
CA ALA A 469 23.77 12.40 6.10
C ALA A 469 23.53 13.10 7.46
N ALA A 470 24.29 14.17 7.75
CA ALA A 470 24.12 14.98 8.95
C ALA A 470 22.75 15.66 9.00
N ALA A 471 22.27 16.19 7.87
CA ALA A 471 20.95 16.80 7.78
C ALA A 471 19.82 15.80 8.06
N PHE A 472 19.92 14.57 7.52
CA PHE A 472 18.96 13.50 7.83
C PHE A 472 19.03 13.04 9.28
N ALA A 473 20.24 12.94 9.86
CA ALA A 473 20.38 12.64 11.29
C ALA A 473 19.79 13.75 12.18
N ALA A 474 19.98 15.03 11.82
CA ALA A 474 19.39 16.16 12.52
C ALA A 474 17.86 16.15 12.41
N ALA A 475 17.32 15.87 11.22
CA ALA A 475 15.88 15.67 11.04
C ALA A 475 15.38 14.49 11.90
N GLY A 476 16.11 13.38 11.92
CA GLY A 476 15.82 12.23 12.79
C GLY A 476 15.77 12.59 14.27
N ALA A 477 16.67 13.45 14.75
CA ALA A 477 16.63 13.96 16.12
C ALA A 477 15.34 14.73 16.41
N VAL A 478 14.93 15.63 15.51
CA VAL A 478 13.69 16.41 15.65
C VAL A 478 12.45 15.50 15.61
N LEU A 479 12.39 14.58 14.66
CA LEU A 479 11.27 13.64 14.54
C LEU A 479 11.17 12.73 15.78
N THR A 480 12.31 12.27 16.31
CA THR A 480 12.37 11.47 17.54
C THR A 480 11.93 12.28 18.76
N TYR A 481 12.32 13.56 18.85
CA TYR A 481 11.89 14.44 19.93
C TYR A 481 10.36 14.52 20.03
N PHE A 482 9.67 14.63 18.89
CA PHE A 482 8.21 14.69 18.85
C PHE A 482 7.51 13.32 18.90
N GLY A 483 8.25 12.21 18.89
CA GLY A 483 7.70 10.85 18.90
C GLY A 483 7.23 10.33 17.54
N LEU A 484 7.57 11.02 16.44
CA LEU A 484 7.33 10.54 15.07
C LEU A 484 8.26 9.38 14.68
N MET A 485 9.42 9.30 15.34
CA MET A 485 10.35 8.18 15.30
C MET A 485 10.61 7.70 16.72
N HIS A 486 10.80 6.39 16.89
CA HIS A 486 11.16 5.77 18.16
C HIS A 486 10.26 6.17 19.34
N GLY A 487 8.98 6.40 19.10
CA GLY A 487 7.98 6.74 20.12
C GLY A 487 6.66 6.04 19.85
N GLU A 488 5.86 5.83 20.90
CA GLU A 488 4.53 5.20 20.79
C GLU A 488 3.40 6.20 20.50
N ALA A 489 3.63 7.49 20.78
CA ALA A 489 2.67 8.56 20.56
C ALA A 489 3.38 9.89 20.27
N ILE A 490 2.70 10.78 19.54
CA ILE A 490 3.19 12.14 19.33
C ILE A 490 3.05 12.96 20.61
N GLY A 491 4.08 13.72 20.96
CA GLY A 491 4.04 14.67 22.06
C GLY A 491 5.37 15.39 22.26
N ILE A 492 5.49 16.10 23.37
CA ILE A 492 6.76 16.73 23.81
C ILE A 492 7.38 16.00 25.01
N GLY A 493 6.82 14.85 25.38
CA GLY A 493 7.14 14.13 26.60
C GLY A 493 6.99 15.01 27.85
N LYS A 494 7.93 14.91 28.78
CA LYS A 494 8.03 15.81 29.95
C LYS A 494 8.78 17.11 29.65
N GLY A 495 8.72 17.59 28.40
CA GLY A 495 9.45 18.77 27.90
C GLY A 495 10.84 18.47 27.32
N LEU A 496 11.35 17.25 27.49
CA LEU A 496 12.65 16.80 26.97
C LEU A 496 12.54 15.95 25.69
N GLY A 497 11.32 15.82 25.15
CA GLY A 497 11.01 14.94 24.02
C GLY A 497 10.42 13.60 24.46
N VAL A 498 9.81 12.88 23.52
CA VAL A 498 9.15 11.58 23.74
C VAL A 498 10.18 10.50 24.07
N THR A 499 11.28 10.43 23.32
CA THR A 499 12.44 9.56 23.60
C THR A 499 13.76 10.35 23.63
N PRO A 500 14.04 11.07 24.75
CA PRO A 500 15.14 12.03 24.83
C PRO A 500 16.53 11.45 24.54
N SER A 501 16.80 10.23 25.01
CA SER A 501 18.11 9.58 24.82
C SER A 501 18.41 9.29 23.35
N ILE A 502 17.40 8.82 22.60
CA ILE A 502 17.53 8.52 21.18
C ILE A 502 17.58 9.82 20.37
N SER A 503 16.74 10.80 20.72
CA SER A 503 16.81 12.15 20.13
C SER A 503 18.20 12.77 20.25
N LEU A 504 18.81 12.66 21.44
CA LEU A 504 20.19 13.12 21.67
C LEU A 504 21.21 12.30 20.87
N ALA A 505 21.04 10.98 20.77
CA ALA A 505 21.91 10.13 19.98
C ALA A 505 21.91 10.52 18.49
N TYR A 506 20.74 10.79 17.89
CA TYR A 506 20.66 11.31 16.52
C TYR A 506 21.33 12.69 16.38
N ALA A 507 21.19 13.57 17.37
CA ALA A 507 21.87 14.87 17.36
C ALA A 507 23.40 14.71 17.43
N MET A 508 23.90 13.76 18.24
CA MET A 508 25.32 13.42 18.29
C MET A 508 25.82 12.83 16.96
N VAL A 509 25.05 11.95 16.33
CA VAL A 509 25.34 11.41 15.00
C VAL A 509 25.38 12.52 13.95
N ALA A 510 24.44 13.46 14.00
CA ALA A 510 24.43 14.62 13.12
C ALA A 510 25.69 15.47 13.29
N ALA A 511 26.10 15.74 14.54
CA ALA A 511 27.33 16.47 14.83
C ALA A 511 28.59 15.74 14.34
N LEU A 512 28.65 14.41 14.53
CA LEU A 512 29.74 13.57 14.05
C LEU A 512 29.84 13.62 12.51
N LEU A 513 28.74 13.40 11.80
CA LEU A 513 28.70 13.41 10.34
C LEU A 513 29.02 14.81 9.78
N TYR A 514 28.54 15.86 10.46
CA TYR A 514 28.90 17.24 10.10
C TYR A 514 30.39 17.50 10.28
N ALA A 515 31.01 17.03 11.37
CA ALA A 515 32.46 17.12 11.57
C ALA A 515 33.24 16.36 10.48
N CYS A 516 32.82 15.15 10.14
CA CYS A 516 33.39 14.38 9.01
C CYS A 516 33.29 15.16 7.68
N SER A 517 32.17 15.85 7.45
CA SER A 517 31.97 16.68 6.25
C SER A 517 32.96 17.86 6.17
N ARG A 518 33.50 18.33 7.29
CA ARG A 518 34.50 19.41 7.34
C ARG A 518 35.92 18.89 7.23
N SER A 519 36.21 17.74 7.83
CA SER A 519 37.55 17.13 7.84
C SER A 519 37.94 16.43 6.53
N LEU A 520 36.98 15.93 5.75
CA LEU A 520 37.24 15.16 4.53
C LEU A 520 37.24 15.98 3.23
N VAL A 521 37.03 17.31 3.30
CA VAL A 521 37.06 18.24 2.14
C VAL A 521 38.43 18.26 1.43
N GLY A 522 39.49 17.70 2.02
CA GLY A 522 40.81 17.60 1.40
C GLY A 522 41.16 16.28 0.70
N ALA A 523 40.34 15.22 0.79
CA ALA A 523 40.86 13.86 0.52
C ALA A 523 40.38 13.16 -0.76
N VAL A 524 39.13 13.27 -1.22
CA VAL A 524 38.65 12.54 -2.43
C VAL A 524 37.40 13.22 -3.01
N GLU A 525 37.31 13.34 -4.34
CA GLU A 525 36.12 13.82 -5.04
C GLU A 525 34.86 12.99 -4.70
N PRO A 526 33.70 13.64 -4.48
CA PRO A 526 32.44 12.93 -4.30
C PRO A 526 32.11 12.14 -5.56
N LYS A 527 31.67 10.89 -5.42
CA LYS A 527 31.05 10.16 -6.52
C LYS A 527 29.84 10.98 -6.98
N THR A 528 29.89 11.49 -8.21
CA THR A 528 28.73 12.08 -8.86
C THR A 528 27.63 11.03 -8.87
N MET A 529 26.45 11.39 -8.36
CA MET A 529 25.26 10.56 -8.56
C MET A 529 25.14 10.37 -10.07
N THR A 530 25.36 9.15 -10.55
CA THR A 530 24.77 8.74 -11.82
C THR A 530 23.27 8.79 -11.59
N THR A 531 22.69 9.95 -11.86
CA THR A 531 21.30 10.03 -12.28
C THR A 531 21.25 9.29 -13.61
N GLU A 532 21.24 7.95 -13.56
CA GLU A 532 20.79 7.20 -14.71
C GLU A 532 19.39 7.72 -15.00
N PRO A 533 19.12 8.19 -16.24
CA PRO A 533 17.77 8.56 -16.62
C PRO A 533 16.90 7.34 -16.33
N HIS A 534 15.82 7.58 -15.57
CA HIS A 534 14.77 6.62 -15.21
C HIS A 534 14.79 5.44 -16.18
N GLY A 535 15.35 4.32 -15.72
CA GLY A 535 15.51 3.13 -16.54
C GLY A 535 14.21 2.90 -17.27
N LYS A 536 14.24 2.95 -18.61
CA LYS A 536 13.10 2.61 -19.43
C LYS A 536 12.58 1.29 -18.88
N LEU A 537 11.34 1.28 -18.42
CA LEU A 537 10.61 0.04 -18.17
C LEU A 537 10.62 -0.70 -19.50
N GLU A 538 11.54 -1.66 -19.65
CA GLU A 538 11.47 -2.58 -20.77
C GLU A 538 10.12 -3.28 -20.67
N PRO A 539 9.33 -3.31 -21.75
CA PRO A 539 8.10 -4.07 -21.75
C PRO A 539 8.47 -5.52 -21.46
N ALA A 540 7.85 -6.10 -20.44
CA ALA A 540 7.92 -7.53 -20.21
C ALA A 540 7.45 -8.24 -21.49
N GLU A 541 8.36 -8.97 -22.14
CA GLU A 541 8.08 -9.78 -23.33
C GLU A 541 7.16 -10.98 -23.04
#